data_AF-A0A2H9LY53-F1
#
_entry.id   AF-A0A2H9LY53-F1
#
_cell.length_a   1.000
_cell.length_b   1.000
_cell.length_c   1.000
_cell.angle_alpha   90.00
_cell.angle_beta   90.00
_cell.angle_gamma   90.00
#
_symmetry.space_group_name_H-M   'P 1'
#
loop_
_entity.id
_entity.type
_entity.pdbx_description
1 polymer ?
#
loop_
_entity_poly.entity_id
_entity_poly.type
_entity_poly.pdbx_seq_one_letter_code
_entity_poly.pdbx_strand_id
1 'polypeptide(L)' 'MTEKSGQSDPLYRELILDHYKNPRNFGTLKDAASEAEDSNPLCGDEIKIGIKV' A
#
# COMPACT_ATOMS: atom_id res chain seq x y z
N MET A 1 0.37 -15.86 -32.64
CA MET A 1 -0.62 -14.82 -32.30
C MET A 1 -1.11 -15.18 -30.89
N THR A 2 -0.74 -14.56 -29.78
CA THR A 2 0.08 -13.38 -29.49
C THR A 2 0.62 -13.62 -28.09
N GLU A 3 1.89 -13.30 -27.89
CA GLU A 3 2.55 -13.23 -26.58
C GLU A 3 1.75 -12.33 -25.62
N LYS A 4 1.68 -12.66 -24.33
CA LYS A 4 1.62 -11.64 -23.26
C LYS A 4 1.94 -12.26 -21.90
N SER A 5 3.23 -12.55 -21.72
CA SER A 5 3.87 -12.45 -20.41
C SER A 5 3.92 -10.97 -20.02
N GLY A 6 3.40 -10.62 -18.84
CA GLY A 6 3.84 -9.42 -18.13
C GLY A 6 3.18 -8.07 -18.47
N GLN A 7 1.94 -8.01 -18.94
CA GLN A 7 1.17 -6.76 -18.84
C GLN A 7 0.27 -6.83 -17.61
N SER A 8 0.62 -6.07 -16.57
CA SER A 8 -0.37 -5.65 -15.58
C SER A 8 -1.54 -5.04 -16.35
N ASP A 9 -2.74 -5.54 -16.09
CA ASP A 9 -3.96 -4.97 -16.67
C ASP A 9 -3.91 -3.45 -16.45
N PRO A 10 -4.11 -2.61 -17.50
CA PRO A 10 -4.15 -1.17 -17.37
C PRO A 10 -4.96 -0.69 -16.16
N LEU A 11 -6.04 -1.40 -15.81
CA LEU A 11 -6.86 -1.14 -14.63
C LEU A 11 -6.09 -1.26 -13.30
N TYR A 12 -5.26 -2.29 -13.13
CA TYR A 12 -4.46 -2.46 -11.91
C TYR A 12 -3.41 -1.36 -11.77
N ARG A 13 -2.83 -0.92 -12.88
CA ARG A 13 -1.84 0.16 -12.87
C ARG A 13 -2.46 1.49 -12.44
N GLU A 14 -3.62 1.83 -12.98
CA GLU A 14 -4.35 3.04 -12.59
C GLU A 14 -4.75 3.00 -11.12
N LEU A 15 -5.23 1.85 -10.63
CA LEU A 15 -5.60 1.68 -9.24
C LEU A 15 -4.41 1.89 -8.30
N ILE A 16 -3.25 1.32 -8.60
CA ILE A 16 -2.03 1.49 -7.79
C ILE A 16 -1.62 2.97 -7.76
N LEU A 17 -1.65 3.65 -8.91
CA LEU A 17 -1.31 5.07 -9.00
C LEU A 17 -2.28 5.97 -8.24
N ASP A 18 -3.58 5.63 -8.22
CA ASP A 18 -4.57 6.34 -7.42
C ASP A 18 -4.27 6.23 -5.92
N HIS A 19 -4.01 5.01 -5.41
CA HIS A 19 -3.72 4.81 -3.98
C HIS A 19 -2.43 5.49 -3.55
N TYR A 20 -1.43 5.54 -4.44
CA TYR A 20 -0.20 6.27 -4.17
C TYR A 20 -0.44 7.79 -4.05
N LYS A 21 -1.27 8.36 -4.93
CA LYS A 21 -1.57 9.80 -4.93
C LYS A 21 -2.58 10.22 -3.87
N ASN A 22 -3.54 9.34 -3.58
CA ASN A 22 -4.67 9.57 -2.67
C ASN A 22 -4.67 8.50 -1.57
N PRO A 23 -3.65 8.49 -0.68
CA PRO A 23 -3.55 7.45 0.34
C PRO A 23 -4.69 7.59 1.34
N ARG A 24 -5.41 6.48 1.56
CA ARG A 24 -6.57 6.42 2.44
C ARG A 24 -6.10 6.08 3.84
N ASN A 25 -6.73 6.69 4.86
CA ASN A 25 -6.39 6.49 6.27
C ASN A 25 -4.91 6.75 6.59
N PHE A 26 -4.26 7.66 5.85
CA PHE A 26 -2.86 8.01 6.07
C PHE A 26 -2.71 8.92 7.28
N GLY A 27 -1.84 8.54 8.21
CA GLY A 27 -1.56 9.25 9.45
C GLY A 27 -1.66 8.35 10.67
N THR A 28 -1.63 8.96 11.85
CA THR A 28 -1.71 8.22 13.11
C THR A 28 -3.15 8.05 13.55
N LEU A 29 -3.53 6.83 13.92
CA LEU A 29 -4.83 6.51 14.49
C LEU A 29 -4.82 6.71 16.01
N LYS A 30 -5.43 7.79 16.51
CA LYS A 30 -5.34 8.21 17.92
C LYS A 30 -5.80 7.16 18.94
N ASP A 31 -6.85 6.40 18.62
CA ASP A 31 -7.44 5.39 19.51
C ASP A 31 -7.28 3.98 18.93
N ALA A 32 -6.08 3.65 18.44
CA ALA A 32 -5.78 2.31 17.97
C ALA A 32 -5.87 1.32 19.16
N ALA A 33 -6.63 0.24 18.98
CA ALA A 33 -6.69 -0.88 19.90
C ALA A 33 -5.41 -1.74 19.84
N SER A 34 -4.73 -1.76 18.69
CA SER A 34 -3.43 -2.41 18.50
C SER A 34 -2.63 -1.69 17.42
N GLU A 35 -1.30 -1.71 17.54
CA GLU A 35 -0.35 -1.14 16.59
C GLU A 35 0.74 -2.15 16.23
N ALA A 36 1.20 -2.10 14.98
CA ALA A 36 2.35 -2.85 14.50
C ALA A 36 3.21 -1.96 13.59
N GLU A 37 4.51 -2.22 13.58
CA GLU A 37 5.49 -1.52 12.76
C GLU A 37 6.44 -2.54 12.15
N ASP A 38 6.79 -2.34 10.88
CA ASP A 38 7.73 -3.19 10.15
C ASP A 38 8.48 -2.37 9.10
N SER A 39 9.62 -2.89 8.65
CA SER A 39 10.47 -2.23 7.66
C SER A 39 11.04 -3.20 6.64
N ASN A 40 11.16 -2.74 5.40
CA ASN A 40 11.83 -3.44 4.31
C ASN A 40 13.17 -2.75 3.99
N PRO A 41 14.30 -3.20 4.57
CA PRO A 41 15.58 -2.52 4.47
C PRO A 41 16.21 -2.55 3.06
N LEU A 42 15.73 -3.43 2.18
CA LEU A 42 16.23 -3.50 0.79
C LEU A 42 15.77 -2.30 -0.03
N CYS A 43 14.60 -1.73 0.30
CA CYS A 43 13.99 -0.62 -0.42
C CYS A 43 13.90 0.66 0.44
N GLY A 44 14.08 0.54 1.75
CA GLY A 44 13.94 1.64 2.70
C GLY A 44 12.48 1.97 3.03
N ASP A 45 11.55 1.03 2.79
CA ASP A 45 10.14 1.23 3.13
C ASP A 45 9.95 1.00 4.64
N GLU A 46 9.19 1.91 5.27
CA GLU A 46 8.78 1.81 6.67
C GLU A 46 7.26 1.94 6.73
N ILE A 47 6.60 1.03 7.46
CA ILE A 47 5.14 1.02 7.58
C ILE A 47 4.76 0.87 9.05
N LYS A 48 3.84 1.75 9.50
CA LYS A 48 3.15 1.64 10.78
C LYS A 48 1.65 1.48 10.54
N ILE A 49 1.04 0.49 11.19
CA ILE A 49 -0.39 0.16 11.08
C ILE A 49 -1.03 0.21 12.47
N GLY A 50 -2.14 0.94 12.58
CA GLY A 50 -3.00 0.92 13.75
C GLY A 50 -4.38 0.35 13.41
N ILE A 51 -4.94 -0.47 14.27
CA ILE A 51 -6.30 -1.04 14.12
C ILE A 51 -7.14 -0.62 15.32
N LYS A 52 -8.38 -0.20 15.07
CA LYS A 52 -9.41 0.04 16.10
C LYS A 52 -10.51 -1.00 15.93
N VAL A 53 -10.93 -1.61 17.05
CA VAL A 53 -12.08 -2.54 17.14
C VAL A 53 -13.27 -1.88 17.79
#